data_AF-A0A5J0XHC4-F1
#
_entry.id   AF-A0A5J0XHC4-F1
#
_cell.length_a   1.000
_cell.length_b   1.000
_cell.length_c   1.000
_cell.angle_alpha   90.00
_cell.angle_beta   90.00
_cell.angle_gamma   90.00
#
_symmetry.space_group_name_H-M   'P 1'
#
loop_
_entity.id
_entity.type
_entity.pdbx_description
1 polymer ?
#
loop_
_entity_poly.entity_id
_entity_poly.type
_entity_poly.pdbx_seq_one_letter_code
_entity_poly.pdbx_strand_id
1 'polypeptide(L)'
;MRIVQEDHKVTLSKWHEALQEKRGARASLRRSTTVNDACLSEGFRSLLMQTHTLWKIDGQEWRVTALALTAALAANVKAIDERQKFAAQLNGVMSELRFTRLCAVKTPDELLRQLRRAVKLSNGAVNLFSLAEDIFCWCREQDDLLSHHRRQQRSTEFLRIRWALEYYQAGDTDNDNEQD
;
A
#
# COMPACT_ATOMS: atom_id res chain seq x y z
N MET A 1 -9.25 -5.12 -13.03
CA MET A 1 -8.28 -6.25 -13.02
C MET A 1 -7.35 -6.07 -11.83
N ARG A 2 -7.19 -7.10 -10.98
CA ARG A 2 -6.25 -7.06 -9.83
C ARG A 2 -4.81 -7.12 -10.33
N ILE A 3 -3.93 -6.30 -9.75
CA ILE A 3 -2.51 -6.26 -10.12
C ILE A 3 -1.72 -7.30 -9.30
N VAL A 4 -1.97 -7.33 -8.00
CA VAL A 4 -1.39 -8.28 -7.05
C VAL A 4 -2.24 -9.56 -7.07
N GLN A 5 -1.72 -10.55 -7.78
CA GLN A 5 -2.28 -11.89 -7.88
C GLN A 5 -1.92 -12.74 -6.65
N GLU A 6 -2.49 -13.94 -6.55
CA GLU A 6 -2.37 -14.77 -5.37
C GLU A 6 -0.94 -15.28 -5.14
N ASP A 7 -0.24 -15.64 -6.22
CA ASP A 7 1.18 -15.98 -6.20
C ASP A 7 2.04 -14.82 -5.66
N HIS A 8 1.73 -13.58 -6.06
CA HIS A 8 2.40 -12.39 -5.55
C HIS A 8 2.18 -12.19 -4.05
N LYS A 9 0.97 -12.46 -3.54
CA LYS A 9 0.68 -12.40 -2.09
C LYS A 9 1.47 -13.43 -1.31
N VAL A 10 1.53 -14.68 -1.80
CA VAL A 10 2.31 -15.74 -1.16
C VAL A 10 3.78 -15.36 -1.08
N THR A 11 4.34 -14.84 -2.18
CA THR A 11 5.73 -14.35 -2.20
C THR A 11 5.94 -13.17 -1.26
N LEU A 12 5.03 -12.19 -1.26
CA LEU A 12 5.12 -11.03 -0.38
C LEU A 12 5.04 -11.40 1.09
N SER A 13 4.19 -12.37 1.44
CA SER A 13 4.04 -12.92 2.80
C SER A 13 5.34 -13.57 3.27
N LYS A 14 5.88 -14.51 2.48
CA LYS A 14 7.15 -15.19 2.78
C LYS A 14 8.31 -14.21 2.90
N TRP A 15 8.38 -13.23 1.99
CA TRP A 15 9.39 -12.19 2.06
C TRP A 15 9.25 -11.32 3.32
N HIS A 16 8.02 -10.94 3.69
CA HIS A 16 7.75 -10.13 4.89
C HIS A 16 8.14 -10.87 6.17
N GLU A 17 7.86 -12.16 6.24
CA GLU A 17 8.30 -13.04 7.34
C GLU A 17 9.83 -13.08 7.44
N ALA A 18 10.52 -13.38 6.32
CA ALA A 18 11.98 -13.40 6.27
C ALA A 18 12.61 -12.03 6.59
N LEU A 19 11.91 -10.93 6.28
CA LEU A 19 12.34 -9.58 6.61
C LEU A 19 12.32 -9.30 8.12
N GLN A 20 11.44 -9.96 8.89
CA GLN A 20 11.41 -9.80 10.36
C GLN A 20 12.72 -10.27 11.01
N GLU A 21 13.29 -11.35 10.50
CA GLU A 21 14.55 -11.92 10.97
C GLU A 21 15.78 -11.10 10.53
N LYS A 22 15.74 -10.53 9.31
CA LYS A 22 16.83 -9.71 8.76
C LYS A 22 16.76 -8.26 9.24
N ARG A 23 17.11 -8.03 10.51
CA ARG A 23 17.04 -6.72 11.18
C ARG A 23 17.70 -5.57 10.40
N GLY A 24 18.85 -5.81 9.75
CA GLY A 24 19.55 -4.79 8.94
C GLY A 24 18.77 -4.37 7.70
N ALA A 25 18.29 -5.35 6.92
CA ALA A 25 17.46 -5.13 5.74
C ALA A 25 16.13 -4.44 6.09
N ARG A 26 15.51 -4.82 7.21
CA ARG A 26 14.30 -4.14 7.71
C ARG A 26 14.58 -2.71 8.16
N ALA A 27 15.69 -2.48 8.87
CA ALA A 27 16.06 -1.16 9.35
C ALA A 27 16.40 -0.19 8.21
N SER A 28 17.03 -0.66 7.12
CA SER A 28 17.28 0.17 5.94
C SER A 28 15.97 0.68 5.32
N LEU A 29 15.00 -0.21 5.07
CA LEU A 29 13.67 0.15 4.58
C LEU A 29 12.90 1.10 5.51
N ARG A 30 12.97 0.89 6.83
CA ARG A 30 12.30 1.76 7.81
C ARG A 30 12.87 3.18 7.85
N ARG A 31 14.16 3.34 7.52
CA ARG A 31 14.85 4.63 7.49
C ARG A 31 14.67 5.38 6.17
N SER A 32 14.36 4.69 5.07
CA SER A 32 14.09 5.31 3.77
C SER A 32 13.00 6.37 3.91
N THR A 33 13.28 7.62 3.53
CA THR A 33 12.30 8.72 3.63
C THR A 33 11.64 9.03 2.30
N THR A 34 12.33 8.69 1.21
CA THR A 34 11.86 8.81 -0.18
C THR A 34 11.75 7.43 -0.83
N VAL A 35 11.08 7.38 -1.99
CA VAL A 35 11.07 6.18 -2.85
C VAL A 35 12.48 5.84 -3.31
N ASN A 36 13.30 6.83 -3.66
CA ASN A 36 14.69 6.60 -4.07
C ASN A 36 15.52 5.93 -2.97
N ASP A 37 15.37 6.39 -1.72
CA ASP A 37 16.04 5.75 -0.57
C ASP A 37 15.59 4.30 -0.40
N ALA A 38 14.32 4.00 -0.70
CA ALA A 38 13.80 2.64 -0.61
C ALA A 38 14.38 1.77 -1.73
N CYS A 39 14.46 2.28 -2.96
CA CYS A 39 15.05 1.58 -4.11
C CYS A 39 16.51 1.19 -3.90
N LEU A 40 17.28 2.01 -3.16
CA LEU A 40 18.69 1.75 -2.87
C LEU A 40 18.91 0.84 -1.64
N SER A 41 17.84 0.40 -0.98
CA SER A 41 17.94 -0.41 0.23
C SER A 41 18.16 -1.90 -0.07
N GLU A 42 18.91 -2.57 0.81
CA GLU A 42 19.10 -4.03 0.75
C GLU A 42 17.77 -4.78 0.86
N GLY A 43 16.87 -4.30 1.73
CA GLY A 43 15.55 -4.90 1.92
C GLY A 43 14.73 -4.89 0.63
N PHE A 44 14.74 -3.78 -0.12
CA PHE A 44 14.07 -3.72 -1.41
C PHE A 44 14.68 -4.66 -2.45
N ARG A 45 16.02 -4.70 -2.56
CA ARG A 45 16.71 -5.62 -3.48
C ARG A 45 16.27 -7.07 -3.30
N SER A 46 16.09 -7.51 -2.05
CA SER A 46 15.64 -8.88 -1.76
C SER A 46 14.21 -9.18 -2.22
N LEU A 47 13.30 -8.20 -2.17
CA LEU A 47 11.92 -8.33 -2.69
C LEU A 47 11.92 -8.30 -4.22
N LEU A 48 12.70 -7.40 -4.80
CA LEU A 48 12.82 -7.19 -6.24
C LEU A 48 13.19 -8.48 -6.98
N MET A 49 14.13 -9.26 -6.44
CA MET A 49 14.55 -10.54 -7.04
C MET A 49 13.50 -11.65 -6.94
N GLN A 50 12.53 -11.54 -6.04
CA GLN A 50 11.49 -12.56 -5.83
C GLN A 50 10.19 -12.28 -6.59
N THR A 51 10.02 -11.06 -7.12
CA THR A 51 8.73 -10.57 -7.64
C THR A 51 8.81 -10.07 -9.08
N HIS A 52 9.67 -10.67 -9.92
CA HIS A 52 9.88 -10.23 -11.31
C HIS A 52 8.58 -10.08 -12.11
N THR A 53 7.63 -11.01 -11.97
CA THR A 53 6.32 -10.97 -12.64
C THR A 53 5.44 -9.80 -12.21
N LEU A 54 5.66 -9.26 -11.00
CA LEU A 54 4.89 -8.15 -10.45
C LEU A 54 5.39 -6.79 -10.93
N TRP A 55 6.70 -6.62 -11.12
CA TRP A 55 7.29 -5.31 -11.45
C TRP A 55 7.95 -5.20 -12.82
N LYS A 56 8.49 -6.30 -13.36
CA LYS A 56 9.29 -6.28 -14.59
C LYS A 56 8.37 -6.43 -15.81
N ILE A 57 7.59 -5.39 -16.06
CA ILE A 57 6.73 -5.28 -17.24
C ILE A 57 7.21 -4.09 -18.07
N ASP A 58 7.52 -4.35 -19.34
CA ASP A 58 8.03 -3.34 -20.25
C ASP A 58 7.02 -2.19 -20.42
N GLY A 59 7.53 -0.96 -20.39
CA GLY A 59 6.72 0.26 -20.47
C GLY A 59 5.88 0.55 -19.21
N GLN A 60 6.08 -0.15 -18.09
CA GLN A 60 5.35 0.07 -16.84
C GLN A 60 6.31 0.35 -15.66
N GLU A 61 7.17 1.34 -15.83
CA GLU A 61 8.20 1.74 -14.83
C GLU A 61 7.59 2.12 -13.47
N TRP A 62 6.36 2.63 -13.47
CA TRP A 62 5.58 2.92 -12.25
C TRP A 62 5.46 1.72 -11.29
N ARG A 63 5.60 0.48 -11.79
CA ARG A 63 5.57 -0.72 -10.95
C ARG A 63 6.77 -0.85 -10.02
N VAL A 64 7.93 -0.32 -10.42
CA VAL A 64 9.14 -0.29 -9.57
C VAL A 64 8.89 0.65 -8.39
N THR A 65 8.33 1.83 -8.66
CA THR A 65 7.88 2.78 -7.63
C THR A 65 6.88 2.15 -6.67
N ALA A 66 5.86 1.45 -7.21
CA ALA A 66 4.86 0.76 -6.40
C ALA A 66 5.48 -0.32 -5.50
N LEU A 67 6.42 -1.11 -6.04
CA LEU A 67 7.11 -2.15 -5.28
C LEU A 67 7.99 -1.54 -4.16
N ALA A 68 8.68 -0.44 -4.44
CA ALA A 68 9.53 0.24 -3.45
C ALA A 68 8.71 0.82 -2.29
N LEU A 69 7.58 1.45 -2.60
CA LEU A 69 6.60 1.90 -1.61
C LEU A 69 6.08 0.73 -0.76
N THR A 70 5.68 -0.36 -1.42
CA THR A 70 5.21 -1.57 -0.75
C THR A 70 6.26 -2.12 0.20
N ALA A 71 7.51 -2.25 -0.23
CA ALA A 71 8.61 -2.75 0.60
C ALA A 71 8.84 -1.85 1.84
N ALA A 72 8.90 -0.53 1.62
CA ALA A 72 9.14 0.43 2.69
C ALA A 72 8.01 0.45 3.74
N LEU A 73 6.76 0.28 3.30
CA LEU A 73 5.60 0.20 4.18
C LEU A 73 5.53 -1.15 4.90
N ALA A 74 5.76 -2.25 4.19
CA ALA A 74 5.81 -3.60 4.75
C ALA A 74 6.83 -3.75 5.89
N ALA A 75 7.97 -3.04 5.81
CA ALA A 75 8.96 -3.02 6.89
C ALA A 75 8.43 -2.43 8.22
N ASN A 76 7.37 -1.61 8.16
CA ASN A 76 6.67 -1.04 9.31
C ASN A 76 5.49 -1.91 9.78
N VAL A 77 5.07 -2.89 8.98
CA VAL A 77 4.03 -3.88 9.34
C VAL A 77 4.64 -4.91 10.29
N LYS A 78 3.96 -5.12 11.43
CA LYS A 78 4.31 -6.10 12.46
C LYS A 78 3.49 -7.38 12.31
N ALA A 79 2.21 -7.25 11.96
CA ALA A 79 1.29 -8.36 11.77
C ALA A 79 0.43 -8.10 10.53
N ILE A 80 0.18 -9.15 9.76
CA ILE A 80 -0.74 -9.10 8.62
C ILE A 80 -2.14 -9.41 9.17
N ASP A 81 -3.03 -8.43 9.10
CA ASP A 81 -4.44 -8.58 9.50
C ASP A 81 -5.32 -8.49 8.26
N GLU A 82 -5.87 -9.63 7.81
CA GLU A 82 -6.67 -9.73 6.58
C GLU A 82 -8.18 -9.55 6.79
N ARG A 83 -8.65 -9.33 8.02
CA ARG A 83 -10.09 -9.26 8.36
C ARG A 83 -10.84 -8.23 7.53
N GLN A 84 -10.21 -7.11 7.25
CA GLN A 84 -10.74 -6.01 6.47
C GLN A 84 -9.70 -5.53 5.46
N LYS A 85 -10.14 -4.77 4.45
CA LYS A 85 -9.22 -4.07 3.54
C LYS A 85 -8.55 -2.90 4.25
N PHE A 86 -7.38 -2.50 3.75
CA PHE A 86 -6.57 -1.45 4.36
C PHE A 86 -7.34 -0.16 4.61
N ALA A 87 -8.12 0.34 3.65
CA ALA A 87 -8.88 1.58 3.82
C ALA A 87 -9.99 1.46 4.89
N ALA A 88 -10.68 0.32 4.95
CA ALA A 88 -11.66 0.03 6.00
C ALA A 88 -11.01 0.02 7.39
N GLN A 89 -9.81 -0.57 7.52
CA GLN A 89 -9.03 -0.58 8.77
C GLN A 89 -8.57 0.82 9.23
N LEU A 90 -8.69 1.86 8.38
CA LEU A 90 -8.39 3.23 8.79
C LEU A 90 -9.55 3.89 9.52
N ASN A 91 -10.78 3.37 9.36
CA ASN A 91 -11.91 3.76 10.18
C ASN A 91 -11.63 3.35 11.65
N GLY A 92 -11.97 4.21 12.60
CA GLY A 92 -11.59 4.05 14.02
C GLY A 92 -10.09 4.31 14.33
N VAL A 93 -9.19 4.21 13.35
CA VAL A 93 -7.75 4.45 13.54
C VAL A 93 -7.34 5.91 13.29
N MET A 94 -7.99 6.58 12.36
CA MET A 94 -7.76 8.00 12.09
C MET A 94 -9.05 8.77 11.85
N SER A 95 -9.04 10.05 12.22
CA SER A 95 -10.13 10.98 11.91
C SER A 95 -10.34 11.14 10.40
N GLU A 96 -11.58 11.41 9.99
CA GLU A 96 -11.95 11.68 8.60
C GLU A 96 -11.05 12.73 7.93
N LEU A 97 -10.75 13.85 8.60
CA LEU A 97 -9.86 14.88 8.06
C LEU A 97 -8.46 14.35 7.67
N ARG A 98 -7.91 13.39 8.43
CA ARG A 98 -6.62 12.76 8.10
C ARG A 98 -6.77 11.81 6.93
N PHE A 99 -7.87 11.09 6.86
CA PHE A 99 -8.20 10.22 5.74
C PHE A 99 -8.38 11.02 4.43
N THR A 100 -9.13 12.13 4.44
CA THR A 100 -9.26 13.02 3.26
C THR A 100 -7.91 13.54 2.79
N ARG A 101 -7.00 13.91 3.72
CA ARG A 101 -5.64 14.34 3.39
C ARG A 101 -4.80 13.23 2.77
N LEU A 102 -4.94 11.99 3.24
CA LEU A 102 -4.31 10.82 2.64
C LEU A 102 -4.80 10.62 1.19
N CYS A 103 -6.12 10.70 0.96
CA CYS A 103 -6.69 10.59 -0.38
C CYS A 103 -6.21 11.70 -1.33
N ALA A 104 -5.92 12.90 -0.82
CA ALA A 104 -5.53 14.06 -1.63
C ALA A 104 -4.04 14.08 -2.07
N VAL A 105 -3.23 13.13 -1.59
CA VAL A 105 -1.79 13.03 -1.91
C VAL A 105 -1.53 12.98 -3.41
N LYS A 106 -0.44 13.64 -3.85
CA LYS A 106 -0.08 13.80 -5.26
C LYS A 106 1.27 13.22 -5.65
N THR A 107 2.17 12.98 -4.69
CA THR A 107 3.51 12.46 -4.99
C THR A 107 3.79 11.12 -4.29
N PRO A 108 4.66 10.26 -4.86
CA PRO A 108 5.01 8.98 -4.24
C PRO A 108 5.59 9.14 -2.83
N ASP A 109 6.42 10.17 -2.61
CA ASP A 109 7.04 10.43 -1.31
C ASP A 109 6.04 10.93 -0.27
N GLU A 110 5.06 11.75 -0.67
CA GLU A 110 3.92 12.10 0.19
C GLU A 110 3.09 10.87 0.54
N LEU A 111 2.86 9.97 -0.43
CA LEU A 111 2.09 8.75 -0.20
C LEU A 111 2.81 7.85 0.80
N LEU A 112 4.10 7.62 0.60
CA LEU A 112 4.96 6.88 1.53
C LEU A 112 4.84 7.44 2.95
N ARG A 113 4.92 8.76 3.08
CA ARG A 113 4.87 9.46 4.36
C ARG A 113 3.51 9.28 5.05
N GLN A 114 2.41 9.50 4.33
CA GLN A 114 1.05 9.41 4.91
C GLN A 114 0.67 7.97 5.22
N LEU A 115 0.94 7.02 4.32
CA LEU A 115 0.68 5.59 4.57
C LEU A 115 1.54 5.05 5.72
N ARG A 116 2.79 5.49 5.86
CA ARG A 116 3.62 5.10 7.01
C ARG A 116 3.02 5.57 8.33
N ARG A 117 2.41 6.76 8.36
CA ARG A 117 1.69 7.25 9.55
C ARG A 117 0.44 6.43 9.81
N ALA A 118 -0.33 6.11 8.77
CA ALA A 118 -1.50 5.25 8.86
C ALA A 118 -1.16 3.88 9.47
N VAL A 119 -0.15 3.19 8.93
CA VAL A 119 0.33 1.90 9.45
C VAL A 119 0.76 2.00 10.91
N LYS A 120 1.42 3.10 11.30
CA LYS A 120 1.80 3.32 12.71
C LYS A 120 0.60 3.55 13.62
N LEU A 121 -0.41 4.28 13.16
CA LEU A 121 -1.66 4.49 13.92
C LEU A 121 -2.40 3.16 14.12
N SER A 122 -2.38 2.25 13.13
CA SER A 122 -2.88 0.88 13.26
C SER A 122 -1.96 -0.05 14.08
N ASN A 123 -1.02 0.51 14.87
CA ASN A 123 -0.01 -0.21 15.65
C ASN A 123 0.85 -1.22 14.82
N GLY A 124 0.87 -1.08 13.49
CA GLY A 124 1.55 -1.99 12.57
C GLY A 124 0.77 -3.27 12.24
N ALA A 125 -0.49 -3.41 12.64
CA ALA A 125 -1.37 -4.50 12.23
C ALA A 125 -2.28 -4.02 11.10
N VAL A 126 -2.00 -4.45 9.86
CA VAL A 126 -2.74 -4.01 8.67
C VAL A 126 -2.82 -5.12 7.62
N ASN A 127 -3.78 -5.01 6.70
CA ASN A 127 -3.89 -5.89 5.55
C ASN A 127 -2.84 -5.53 4.50
N LEU A 128 -1.67 -6.16 4.60
CA LEU A 128 -0.53 -5.92 3.71
C LEU A 128 -0.86 -6.16 2.22
N PHE A 129 -1.72 -7.14 1.91
CA PHE A 129 -2.05 -7.48 0.53
C PHE A 129 -2.94 -6.45 -0.13
N SER A 130 -3.99 -5.99 0.58
CA SER A 130 -4.83 -4.91 0.09
C SER A 130 -4.06 -3.58 0.00
N LEU A 131 -3.17 -3.30 0.97
CA LEU A 131 -2.28 -2.15 0.93
C LEU A 131 -1.37 -2.20 -0.30
N ALA A 132 -0.76 -3.34 -0.62
CA ALA A 132 0.05 -3.51 -1.81
C ALA A 132 -0.78 -3.26 -3.09
N GLU A 133 -1.95 -3.88 -3.22
CA GLU A 133 -2.85 -3.66 -4.37
C GLU A 133 -3.20 -2.17 -4.53
N ASP A 134 -3.51 -1.48 -3.43
CA ASP A 134 -3.85 -0.06 -3.42
C ASP A 134 -2.67 0.82 -3.86
N ILE A 135 -1.45 0.53 -3.40
CA ILE A 135 -0.24 1.23 -3.81
C ILE A 135 0.02 1.06 -5.32
N PHE A 136 -0.13 -0.16 -5.84
CA PHE A 136 0.02 -0.41 -7.27
C PHE A 136 -1.05 0.30 -8.09
N CYS A 137 -2.30 0.32 -7.63
CA CYS A 137 -3.36 1.13 -8.25
C CYS A 137 -3.02 2.63 -8.25
N TRP A 138 -2.56 3.17 -7.12
CA TRP A 138 -2.20 4.58 -7.00
C TRP A 138 -1.09 4.96 -7.99
N CYS A 139 -0.01 4.16 -8.05
CA CYS A 139 1.12 4.43 -8.94
C CYS A 139 0.71 4.38 -10.42
N ARG A 140 -0.13 3.40 -10.78
CA ARG A 140 -0.69 3.29 -12.13
C ARG A 140 -1.56 4.49 -12.50
N GLU A 141 -2.43 4.94 -11.58
CA GLU A 141 -3.25 6.12 -11.81
C GLU A 141 -2.41 7.40 -11.94
N GLN A 142 -1.33 7.54 -11.17
CA GLN A 142 -0.41 8.66 -11.35
C GLN A 142 0.34 8.61 -12.68
N ASP A 143 0.79 7.42 -13.09
CA ASP A 143 1.45 7.23 -14.38
C ASP A 143 0.52 7.57 -15.55
N ASP A 144 -0.75 7.13 -15.49
CA ASP A 144 -1.78 7.49 -16.47
C ASP A 144 -1.99 9.02 -16.55
N LEU A 145 -2.00 9.70 -15.40
CA LEU A 145 -2.13 11.16 -15.33
C LEU A 145 -0.93 11.88 -15.96
N LEU A 146 0.29 11.43 -15.67
CA LEU A 146 1.53 12.01 -16.17
C LEU A 146 1.75 11.74 -17.66
N SER A 147 1.36 10.55 -18.14
CA SER A 147 1.42 10.15 -19.55
C SER A 147 0.25 10.66 -20.39
N HIS A 148 -0.67 11.43 -19.78
CA HIS A 148 -1.92 11.87 -20.40
C HIS A 148 -2.76 10.72 -20.99
N HIS A 149 -2.59 9.52 -20.45
CA HIS A 149 -3.29 8.34 -20.89
C HIS A 149 -4.67 8.24 -20.21
N ARG A 150 -5.74 8.41 -20.98
CA ARG A 150 -7.11 8.23 -20.47
C ARG A 150 -7.51 6.76 -20.51
N ARG A 151 -7.31 6.04 -19.40
CA ARG A 151 -7.84 4.68 -19.27
C ARG A 151 -9.37 4.70 -19.18
N GLN A 152 -10.03 3.81 -19.93
CA GLN A 152 -11.45 3.52 -19.76
C GLN A 152 -11.64 2.66 -18.51
N GLN A 153 -11.94 3.31 -17.37
CA GLN A 153 -12.25 2.66 -16.09
C GLN A 153 -13.52 3.26 -15.49
N ARG A 154 -14.27 2.45 -14.74
CA ARG A 154 -15.47 2.92 -14.03
C ARG A 154 -15.07 3.88 -12.91
N SER A 155 -15.96 4.80 -12.55
CA SER A 155 -15.67 5.77 -11.49
C SER A 155 -15.36 5.09 -10.14
N THR A 156 -15.98 3.95 -9.85
CA THR A 156 -15.72 3.14 -8.64
C THR A 156 -14.39 2.37 -8.66
N GLU A 157 -13.69 2.34 -9.79
CA GLU A 157 -12.37 1.70 -9.92
C GLU A 157 -11.21 2.63 -9.53
N PHE A 158 -11.45 3.96 -9.50
CA PHE A 158 -10.45 4.91 -9.01
C PHE A 158 -10.19 4.69 -7.53
N LEU A 159 -8.92 4.60 -7.16
CA LEU A 159 -8.49 4.27 -5.81
C LEU A 159 -9.13 5.17 -4.75
N ARG A 160 -9.18 6.48 -5.00
CA ARG A 160 -9.76 7.45 -4.05
C ARG A 160 -11.23 7.19 -3.77
N ILE A 161 -12.00 6.81 -4.79
CA ILE A 161 -13.43 6.48 -4.64
C ILE A 161 -13.57 5.13 -3.94
N ARG A 162 -12.77 4.13 -4.32
CA ARG A 162 -12.74 2.83 -3.66
C ARG A 162 -12.41 2.95 -2.17
N TRP A 163 -11.37 3.69 -1.83
CA TRP A 163 -10.98 3.98 -0.45
C TRP A 163 -12.11 4.67 0.31
N ALA A 164 -12.76 5.69 -0.26
CA ALA A 164 -13.87 6.37 0.40
C ALA A 164 -15.02 5.40 0.71
N LEU A 165 -15.43 4.57 -0.26
CA LEU A 165 -16.47 3.56 -0.05
C LEU A 165 -16.09 2.58 1.06
N GLU A 166 -14.87 2.04 1.03
CA GLU A 166 -14.39 1.07 2.02
C GLU A 166 -14.27 1.69 3.42
N TYR A 167 -13.81 2.93 3.52
CA TYR A 167 -13.66 3.65 4.79
C TYR A 167 -15.01 4.00 5.43
N TYR A 168 -15.96 4.56 4.67
CA TYR A 168 -17.25 4.98 5.22
C TYR A 168 -18.16 3.79 5.54
N GLN A 169 -18.19 2.77 4.68
CA GLN A 169 -18.99 1.56 4.93
C GLN A 169 -18.59 0.82 6.19
N ALA A 170 -17.29 0.82 6.55
CA ALA A 170 -16.81 0.21 7.78
C ALA A 170 -17.35 0.94 9.04
N GLY A 171 -17.53 2.26 8.97
CA GLY A 171 -18.08 3.04 10.09
C GLY A 171 -19.57 2.82 10.29
N ASP A 172 -20.32 2.65 9.20
CA ASP A 172 -21.76 2.38 9.27
C ASP A 172 -22.02 0.99 9.90
N THR A 173 -21.23 -0.03 9.56
CA THR A 173 -21.37 -1.37 10.16
C THR A 173 -21.06 -1.44 11.64
N ASP A 174 -20.20 -0.56 12.17
CA ASP A 174 -19.91 -0.51 13.61
C ASP A 174 -21.05 0.17 14.38
N ASN A 175 -21.70 1.19 13.80
CA ASN A 175 -22.85 1.87 14.41
C ASN A 175 -24.09 0.98 14.52
N ASP A 176 -24.28 0.06 13.58
CA ASP A 176 -25.41 -0.89 13.60
C ASP A 176 -25.23 -1.99 14.67
N ASN A 177 -23.98 -2.35 15.00
CA ASN A 177 -23.66 -3.38 16.01
C ASN A 177 -23.66 -2.83 17.46
N GLU A 178 -23.67 -1.51 17.65
CA GLU A 178 -23.75 -0.88 18.98
C GLU A 178 -25.20 -0.62 19.46
N GLN A 179 -26.21 -1.01 18.67
CA GLN A 179 -27.63 -0.82 18.99
C GLN A 179 -28.40 -2.09 19.44
N ASP A 180 -27.71 -3.23 19.57
CA ASP A 180 -28.25 -4.51 20.09
C ASP A 180 -27.66 -4.87 21.46
#